data_AF-A0A9D7LRV2-F1
#
_entry.id   AF-A0A9D7LRV2-F1
#
_cell.length_a   1.000
_cell.length_b   1.000
_cell.length_c   1.000
_cell.angle_alpha   90.00
_cell.angle_beta   90.00
_cell.angle_gamma   90.00
#
_symmetry.space_group_name_H-M   'P 1'
#
loop_
_entity.id
_entity.type
_entity.pdbx_description
1 polymer ?
#
loop_
_entity_poly.entity_id
_entity_poly.type
_entity_poly.pdbx_seq_one_letter_code
_entity_poly.pdbx_strand_id
1 'polypeptide(L)' 'MNEDKPDAARMRYQVLSLVRLMAAAQVVLGVVIIGGKLGLPYIVGAALVLTGVLEFFLVPRLLARRWRSPGE' A
#
# COMPACT_ATOMS: atom_id res chain seq x y z
N MET A 1 -34.95 -0.77 9.01
CA MET A 1 -33.59 -0.19 9.08
C MET A 1 -32.75 -1.09 8.19
N ASN A 2 -32.56 -0.72 6.92
CA ASN A 2 -31.91 -1.60 5.95
C ASN A 2 -30.43 -1.73 6.35
N GLU A 3 -30.01 -2.97 6.62
CA GLU A 3 -28.60 -3.32 6.78
C GLU A 3 -27.92 -3.21 5.41
N ASP A 4 -27.45 -2.01 5.09
CA ASP A 4 -26.51 -1.74 4.01
C ASP A 4 -25.21 -2.49 4.31
N LYS A 5 -25.14 -3.78 3.96
CA LYS A 5 -23.86 -4.49 3.88
C LYS A 5 -23.04 -3.74 2.82
N PRO A 6 -21.93 -3.07 3.19
CA PRO A 6 -21.14 -2.33 2.21
C PRO A 6 -20.75 -3.31 1.11
N ASP A 7 -21.08 -2.97 -0.14
CA ASP A 7 -20.73 -3.73 -1.33
C ASP A 7 -19.30 -4.22 -1.17
N ALA A 8 -19.11 -5.52 -0.93
CA ALA A 8 -17.78 -6.06 -0.66
C ALA A 8 -16.84 -5.73 -1.83
N ALA A 9 -17.35 -5.64 -3.05
CA ALA A 9 -16.63 -5.16 -4.22
C ALA A 9 -16.11 -3.72 -4.10
N ARG A 10 -16.92 -2.77 -3.59
CA ARG A 10 -16.50 -1.38 -3.38
C ARG A 10 -15.44 -1.28 -2.29
N MET A 11 -15.65 -1.97 -1.17
CA MET A 11 -14.68 -2.00 -0.07
C MET A 11 -13.33 -2.55 -0.55
N ARG A 12 -13.35 -3.65 -1.32
CA ARG A 12 -12.15 -4.24 -1.92
C ARG A 12 -11.40 -3.26 -2.81
N TYR A 13 -12.12 -2.60 -3.71
CA TYR A 13 -11.54 -1.62 -4.61
C TYR A 13 -10.93 -0.42 -3.86
N GLN A 14 -11.63 0.09 -2.85
CA GLN A 14 -11.14 1.21 -2.03
C GLN A 14 -9.86 0.84 -1.28
N VAL A 15 -9.82 -0.32 -0.63
CA VAL A 15 -8.61 -0.76 0.10
C VAL A 15 -7.45 -0.97 -0.89
N LEU A 16 -7.68 -1.61 -2.04
CA LEU A 16 -6.63 -1.79 -3.04
C LEU A 16 -6.08 -0.47 -3.58
N SER A 17 -6.96 0.52 -3.76
CA SER A 17 -6.58 1.87 -4.22
C SER A 17 -5.79 2.63 -3.17
N LEU A 18 -6.20 2.58 -1.90
CA LEU A 18 -5.47 3.17 -0.76
C LEU A 18 -4.06 2.58 -0.63
N VAL A 19 -3.95 1.25 -0.74
CA VAL A 19 -2.66 0.55 -0.69
C VAL A 19 -1.74 1.02 -1.82
N ARG A 20 -2.25 1.13 -3.05
CA ARG A 20 -1.46 1.64 -4.18
C ARG A 20 -1.03 3.08 -3.96
N LEU A 21 -1.92 3.94 -3.45
CA LEU A 21 -1.60 5.34 -3.15
C LEU A 21 -0.53 5.46 -2.08
N MET A 22 -0.62 4.68 -0.99
CA MET A 22 0.38 4.68 0.08
C MET A 22 1.74 4.20 -0.45
N ALA A 23 1.77 3.10 -1.20
CA ALA A 23 3.00 2.61 -1.81
C ALA A 23 3.62 3.62 -2.79
N ALA A 24 2.81 4.25 -3.65
CA ALA A 24 3.28 5.28 -4.56
C ALA A 24 3.83 6.49 -3.81
N ALA A 25 3.14 6.96 -2.76
CA ALA A 25 3.61 8.05 -1.91
C ALA A 25 4.94 7.73 -1.24
N GLN A 26 5.12 6.48 -0.77
CA GLN A 26 6.34 6.02 -0.14
C GLN A 26 7.52 5.99 -1.12
N VAL A 27 7.29 5.51 -2.35
CA VAL A 27 8.31 5.54 -3.41
C VAL A 27 8.68 6.99 -3.77
N VAL A 28 7.70 7.88 -3.94
CA VAL A 28 7.96 9.30 -4.22
C VAL A 28 8.77 9.93 -3.08
N LEU A 29 8.38 9.69 -1.84
CA LEU A 29 9.11 10.19 -0.67
C LEU A 29 10.56 9.68 -0.64
N GLY A 30 10.77 8.38 -0.91
CA GLY A 30 12.10 7.79 -1.00
C GLY A 30 12.97 8.42 -2.10
N VAL A 31 12.38 8.71 -3.27
CA VAL A 31 13.07 9.43 -4.36
C VAL A 31 13.42 10.86 -3.95
N VAL A 32 12.53 11.58 -3.24
CA VAL A 32 12.82 12.93 -2.73
C VAL A 32 13.98 12.90 -1.73
N ILE A 33 14.04 11.89 -0.87
CA ILE A 33 15.15 11.68 0.08
C ILE A 33 16.45 11.42 -0.66
N ILE A 34 16.45 10.51 -1.64
CA ILE A 34 17.62 10.19 -2.46
C ILE A 34 18.11 11.42 -3.21
N GLY A 35 17.20 12.28 -3.68
CA GLY A 35 17.52 13.57 -4.31
C GLY A 35 18.09 14.62 -3.36
N GLY A 36 18.32 14.29 -2.07
CA GLY A 36 18.95 15.16 -1.09
C GLY A 36 18.09 16.33 -0.59
N LYS A 37 16.82 16.41 -1.01
CA LYS A 37 15.92 17.53 -0.67
C LYS A 37 15.56 17.60 0.81
N LEU A 38 15.66 16.48 1.53
CA LEU A 38 15.27 16.35 2.93
C LEU A 38 16.46 16.20 3.89
N GLY A 39 17.70 16.26 3.40
CA GLY A 39 18.91 16.12 4.24
C GLY A 39 19.07 14.76 4.93
N LEU A 40 18.26 13.76 4.55
CA LEU A 40 18.31 12.42 5.09
C LEU A 40 19.36 11.56 4.37
N PRO A 41 19.91 10.52 5.02
CA PRO A 41 20.89 9.62 4.40
C PRO A 41 20.30 8.87 3.21
N TYR A 42 21.11 8.64 2.17
CA TYR A 42 20.71 7.87 0.99
C TYR A 42 20.10 6.50 1.34
N ILE A 43 20.66 5.82 2.35
CA ILE A 43 20.18 4.52 2.82
C ILE A 43 18.71 4.58 3.28
N VAL A 44 18.30 5.68 3.92
CA VAL A 44 16.91 5.86 4.38
C VAL A 44 15.98 5.96 3.17
N GLY A 45 16.35 6.76 2.17
CA GLY A 45 15.57 6.88 0.93
C GLY A 45 15.51 5.57 0.16
N ALA A 46 16.63 4.86 0.02
CA ALA A 46 16.69 3.56 -0.65
C ALA A 46 15.85 2.51 0.08
N ALA A 47 15.91 2.46 1.42
CA ALA A 47 15.08 1.57 2.22
C ALA A 47 13.58 1.88 2.03
N LEU A 48 13.20 3.16 1.99
CA LEU A 48 11.82 3.61 1.77
C LEU A 48 11.27 3.19 0.38
N VAL A 49 12.10 3.32 -0.66
CA VAL A 49 11.74 2.86 -2.00
C VAL A 49 11.56 1.34 -2.01
N LEU A 50 12.51 0.60 -1.42
CA LEU A 50 12.44 -0.87 -1.36
C LEU A 50 11.21 -1.36 -0.58
N THR A 51 10.92 -0.77 0.58
CA THR A 51 9.72 -1.11 1.35
C THR A 51 8.45 -0.70 0.62
N GLY A 52 8.40 0.46 -0.02
CA GLY A 52 7.24 0.90 -0.80
C GLY A 52 6.94 -0.03 -1.98
N VAL A 53 7.98 -0.49 -2.70
CA VAL A 53 7.84 -1.49 -3.76
C VAL A 53 7.40 -2.84 -3.17
N LEU A 54 8.01 -3.29 -2.09
CA LEU A 54 7.62 -4.54 -1.43
C LEU A 54 6.16 -4.51 -0.98
N GLU A 55 5.72 -3.45 -0.31
CA GLU A 55 4.34 -3.28 0.12
C GLU A 55 3.35 -3.25 -1.06
N PHE A 56 3.73 -2.62 -2.17
CA PHE A 56 2.94 -2.63 -3.40
C PHE A 56 2.62 -4.05 -3.89
N PHE A 57 3.51 -5.02 -3.68
CA PHE A 57 3.29 -6.42 -4.06
C PHE A 57 2.74 -7.29 -2.92
N LEU A 58 3.28 -7.15 -1.71
CA LEU A 58 2.90 -7.96 -0.55
C LEU A 58 1.50 -7.64 -0.06
N VAL A 59 1.16 -6.36 0.10
CA VAL A 59 -0.13 -5.94 0.68
C VAL A 59 -1.31 -6.42 -0.17
N PRO A 60 -1.39 -6.19 -1.50
CA PRO A 60 -2.51 -6.71 -2.28
C PRO A 60 -2.54 -8.24 -2.34
N ARG A 61 -1.38 -8.92 -2.26
CA ARG A 61 -1.32 -10.39 -2.18
C ARG A 61 -1.86 -10.93 -0.86
N LEU A 62 -1.51 -10.30 0.26
CA LEU A 62 -2.04 -10.60 1.60
C LEU A 62 -3.54 -10.32 1.65
N LEU A 63 -3.97 -9.21 1.08
CA LEU A 63 -5.38 -8.81 1.02
C LEU A 63 -6.21 -9.76 0.15
N ALA A 64 -5.67 -10.18 -1.00
CA ALA A 64 -6.27 -11.20 -1.85
C ALA A 64 -6.37 -12.56 -1.13
N ARG A 65 -5.36 -12.97 -0.34
CA ARG A 65 -5.47 -14.15 0.54
C ARG A 65 -6.56 -13.97 1.59
N ARG A 66 -6.66 -12.80 2.21
CA ARG A 66 -7.66 -12.48 3.24
C ARG A 66 -9.09 -12.51 2.71
N TRP A 67 -9.32 -12.06 1.47
CA TRP A 67 -10.63 -12.12 0.83
C TRP A 67 -10.99 -13.51 0.30
N ARG A 68 -10.00 -14.40 0.18
CA ARG A 68 -10.19 -15.80 -0.17
C ARG A 68 -10.45 -16.68 1.06
N SER A 69 -10.76 -16.10 2.21
CA SER A 69 -11.18 -16.85 3.39
C SER A 69 -12.72 -16.86 3.51
N PRO A 70 -13.44 -17.78 2.84
CA PRO A 70 -14.41 -18.57 3.58
C PRO A 70 -13.58 -19.47 4.50
N GLY A 71 -13.49 -19.10 5.78
CA GLY A 71 -13.28 -20.13 6.79
C GLY A 71 -14.52 -21.01 6.76
N GLU A 72 -14.30 -22.32 6.76
CA GLU A 72 -15.31 -23.36 7.01
C GLU A 72 -16.27 -22.99 8.15
#